data_AF-A0AB34J516-F1
#
_entry.id   AF-A0AB34J516-F1
#
_cell.length_a   1.000
_cell.length_b   1.000
_cell.length_c   1.000
_cell.angle_alpha   90.00
_cell.angle_beta   90.00
_cell.angle_gamma   90.00
#
_symmetry.space_group_name_H-M   'P 1'
#
loop_
_entity.id
_entity.type
_entity.pdbx_description
1 polymer ?
#
loop_
_entity_poly.entity_id
_entity_poly.type
_entity_poly.pdbx_seq_one_letter_code
_entity_poly.pdbx_strand_id
1 'polypeptide(L)'
;MGSACRWLLLHLLMASSAVGEGLLATGARRSGRIASSIPAPSAPALRAPPLPKSRSTPLVASAPRSEEAPRPSTALGRWFMANRSILLLLCLVAHKCSTDGLTRWTRLQGDYSKHTMAIMSEIAKFPLIGLAICTLGGGPKEIRPVLVQSFTRKPFQNLWIALCYTFNNLLYFDALSALSAVAYQVLSQSKTLFTAGLMYVIVGKRLRMRQVAAVFMLIVGAVLVQYQEMARTVTPAASVTAAGVWYGVALVLFSSFISALPNVYYEKVLKTEGENQWVNNVQVTVWIMFWVSVSNLLPTITACLTGASAAGLPSLGGILAAVAAAPSSLRAAFVGFTPPVWGVVCLKALNGLLIPATFKYADNLLYSYAKPSSIVVTTLFGAAVSASIPAPSLLVGVALVVISIQLYSSKPKEE
;
A
#
# COMPACT_ATOMS: atom_id res chain seq x y z
N MET A 1 10.24 0.72 23.17
CA MET A 1 9.28 1.11 22.11
C MET A 1 8.61 -0.07 21.36
N GLY A 2 9.07 -1.33 21.50
CA GLY A 2 8.50 -2.47 20.76
C GLY A 2 7.22 -3.10 21.32
N SER A 3 6.96 -3.01 22.63
CA SER A 3 5.79 -3.64 23.27
C SER A 3 4.50 -2.86 23.04
N ALA A 4 4.53 -1.52 23.09
CA ALA A 4 3.35 -0.68 22.89
C ALA A 4 2.85 -0.69 21.43
N CYS A 5 3.74 -0.61 20.44
CA CYS A 5 3.36 -0.71 19.02
C CYS A 5 2.85 -2.10 18.65
N ARG A 6 3.47 -3.16 19.19
CA ARG A 6 3.04 -4.54 19.01
C ARG A 6 1.69 -4.79 19.67
N TRP A 7 1.46 -4.26 20.88
CA TRP A 7 0.19 -4.33 21.60
C TRP A 7 -0.91 -3.54 20.87
N LEU A 8 -0.61 -2.33 20.38
CA LEU A 8 -1.55 -1.51 19.63
C LEU A 8 -1.93 -2.14 18.28
N LEU A 9 -0.95 -2.64 17.50
CA LEU A 9 -1.23 -3.37 16.25
C LEU A 9 -1.97 -4.68 16.51
N LEU A 10 -1.57 -5.46 17.52
CA LEU A 10 -2.25 -6.70 17.88
C LEU A 10 -3.69 -6.42 18.33
N HIS A 11 -3.96 -5.42 19.16
CA HIS A 11 -5.34 -5.12 19.59
C HIS A 11 -6.18 -4.51 18.47
N LEU A 12 -5.60 -3.66 17.61
CA LEU A 12 -6.28 -3.12 16.44
C LEU A 12 -6.64 -4.19 15.41
N LEU A 13 -5.79 -5.21 15.24
CA LEU A 13 -5.98 -6.25 14.23
C LEU A 13 -6.70 -7.49 14.78
N MET A 14 -6.52 -7.86 16.06
CA MET A 14 -7.27 -8.94 16.72
C MET A 14 -8.74 -8.57 16.93
N ALA A 15 -9.04 -7.29 17.21
CA ALA A 15 -10.42 -6.81 17.22
C ALA A 15 -11.09 -6.89 15.83
N SER A 16 -10.30 -6.94 14.75
CA SER A 16 -10.76 -7.12 13.37
C SER A 16 -10.76 -8.58 12.90
N SER A 17 -9.93 -9.46 13.48
CA SER A 17 -9.83 -10.88 13.11
C SER A 17 -10.79 -11.79 13.88
N ALA A 18 -11.26 -11.40 15.07
CA ALA A 18 -12.30 -12.10 15.82
C ALA A 18 -13.64 -12.23 15.04
N VAL A 19 -13.81 -11.43 13.99
CA VAL A 19 -14.94 -11.51 13.06
C VAL A 19 -14.71 -12.55 11.94
N GLY A 20 -13.45 -12.87 11.61
CA GLY A 20 -13.10 -13.81 10.53
C GLY A 20 -13.11 -15.28 10.96
N GLU A 21 -12.76 -15.59 12.20
CA GLU A 21 -12.73 -16.99 12.69
C GLU A 21 -14.14 -17.57 12.93
N GLY A 22 -15.13 -16.73 13.26
CA GLY A 22 -16.53 -17.16 13.38
C GLY A 22 -17.18 -17.56 12.04
N LEU A 23 -16.65 -17.08 10.91
CA LEU A 23 -17.16 -17.37 9.57
C LEU A 23 -16.48 -18.57 8.89
N LEU A 24 -15.32 -19.02 9.39
CA LEU A 24 -14.58 -20.15 8.83
C LEU A 24 -15.14 -21.52 9.26
N ALA A 25 -15.92 -21.57 10.35
CA ALA A 25 -16.48 -22.83 10.86
C ALA A 25 -17.76 -23.28 10.12
N THR A 26 -18.43 -22.40 9.37
CA THR A 26 -19.75 -22.69 8.75
C THR A 26 -19.68 -23.00 7.24
N GLY A 27 -18.52 -22.87 6.60
CA GLY A 27 -18.36 -23.04 5.15
C GLY A 27 -18.18 -24.47 4.63
N ALA A 28 -18.03 -25.47 5.52
CA ALA A 28 -17.69 -26.84 5.12
C ALA A 28 -18.92 -27.77 5.10
N ARG A 29 -19.90 -27.51 4.23
CA ARG A 29 -20.81 -28.55 3.67
C ARG A 29 -21.79 -27.95 2.66
N ARG A 30 -21.44 -27.98 1.37
CA ARG A 30 -22.35 -28.33 0.26
C ARG A 30 -21.55 -28.41 -1.04
N SER A 31 -21.11 -29.63 -1.33
CA SER A 31 -20.72 -30.07 -2.67
C SER A 31 -21.95 -30.68 -3.34
N GLY A 32 -22.20 -30.37 -4.61
CA GLY A 32 -23.06 -31.24 -5.43
C GLY A 32 -23.79 -30.59 -6.60
N ARG A 33 -23.15 -30.69 -7.78
CA ARG A 33 -23.73 -30.83 -9.14
C ARG A 33 -24.39 -29.61 -9.81
N ILE A 34 -23.66 -29.08 -10.79
CA ILE A 34 -24.17 -28.39 -11.97
C ILE A 34 -24.34 -29.46 -13.06
N ALA A 35 -25.53 -29.59 -13.64
CA ALA A 35 -25.77 -30.38 -14.85
C ALA A 35 -26.38 -29.48 -15.93
N SER A 36 -25.81 -29.63 -17.13
CA SER A 36 -25.99 -28.87 -18.37
C SER A 36 -27.36 -29.06 -19.04
N SER A 37 -27.81 -28.00 -19.70
CA SER A 37 -29.02 -27.90 -20.53
C SER A 37 -28.81 -28.43 -21.96
N ILE A 38 -29.57 -29.45 -22.37
CA ILE A 38 -29.90 -29.78 -23.78
C ILE A 38 -31.35 -30.31 -23.80
N PRO A 39 -32.25 -29.87 -24.70
CA PRO A 39 -33.65 -30.29 -24.71
C PRO A 39 -33.89 -31.51 -25.60
N ALA A 40 -34.81 -32.40 -25.18
CA ALA A 40 -35.37 -33.49 -25.98
C ALA A 40 -36.89 -33.63 -25.68
N PRO A 41 -37.69 -34.23 -26.58
CA PRO A 41 -39.07 -33.81 -26.84
C PRO A 41 -40.15 -34.53 -26.02
N SER A 42 -41.34 -33.96 -26.11
CA SER A 42 -42.64 -34.32 -25.52
C SER A 42 -43.05 -35.80 -25.61
N ALA A 43 -43.49 -36.36 -24.48
CA ALA A 43 -44.36 -37.55 -24.40
C ALA A 43 -45.50 -37.31 -23.38
N PRO A 44 -46.73 -37.82 -23.62
CA PRO A 44 -47.94 -37.41 -22.89
C PRO A 44 -48.15 -38.17 -21.58
N ALA A 45 -48.90 -37.51 -20.69
CA ALA A 45 -49.21 -37.92 -19.33
C ALA A 45 -50.11 -39.16 -19.22
N LEU A 46 -49.77 -40.07 -18.30
CA LEU A 46 -50.65 -41.12 -17.78
C LEU A 46 -50.77 -40.98 -16.25
N ARG A 47 -52.02 -40.92 -15.81
CA ARG A 47 -52.51 -40.49 -14.49
C ARG A 47 -52.63 -41.69 -13.54
N ALA A 48 -52.28 -41.52 -12.26
CA ALA A 48 -52.58 -42.49 -11.19
C ALA A 48 -53.29 -41.81 -9.98
N PRO A 49 -54.11 -42.55 -9.18
CA PRO A 49 -55.17 -42.03 -8.30
C PRO A 49 -54.72 -41.74 -6.84
N PRO A 50 -55.61 -41.21 -5.96
CA PRO A 50 -55.25 -40.38 -4.79
C PRO A 50 -55.34 -41.07 -3.41
N LEU A 51 -54.85 -40.38 -2.36
CA LEU A 51 -55.35 -40.20 -0.95
C LEU A 51 -54.20 -40.17 0.10
N PRO A 52 -54.34 -39.62 1.34
CA PRO A 52 -55.35 -38.73 1.93
C PRO A 52 -54.75 -37.44 2.57
N LYS A 53 -55.63 -36.48 2.93
CA LYS A 53 -55.27 -35.20 3.57
C LYS A 53 -54.79 -35.38 5.02
N SER A 54 -53.57 -34.94 5.36
CA SER A 54 -53.16 -34.68 6.74
C SER A 54 -52.96 -33.17 6.96
N ARG A 55 -53.43 -32.70 8.12
CA ARG A 55 -53.47 -31.31 8.60
C ARG A 55 -52.14 -30.55 8.35
N SER A 56 -52.19 -29.47 7.58
CA SER A 56 -51.15 -28.45 7.58
C SER A 56 -51.36 -27.50 8.77
N THR A 57 -50.70 -27.78 9.91
CA THR A 57 -50.30 -26.72 10.83
C THR A 57 -49.26 -25.85 10.12
N PRO A 58 -49.40 -24.51 10.06
CA PRO A 58 -48.32 -23.68 9.53
C PRO A 58 -47.18 -23.69 10.56
N LEU A 59 -46.21 -24.59 10.34
CA LEU A 59 -44.88 -24.44 10.92
C LEU A 59 -44.28 -23.22 10.23
N VAL A 60 -44.43 -22.06 10.88
CA VAL A 60 -43.53 -20.93 10.68
C VAL A 60 -42.15 -21.43 11.08
N ALA A 61 -41.43 -21.97 10.10
CA ALA A 61 -40.01 -22.23 10.23
C ALA A 61 -39.35 -20.86 10.34
N SER A 62 -39.09 -20.45 11.58
CA SER A 62 -38.22 -19.32 11.88
C SER A 62 -36.91 -19.52 11.11
N ALA A 63 -36.65 -18.63 10.14
CA ALA A 63 -35.34 -18.56 9.51
C ALA A 63 -34.28 -18.50 10.62
N PRO A 64 -33.20 -19.29 10.55
CA PRO A 64 -32.13 -19.19 11.53
C PRO A 64 -31.63 -17.75 11.51
N ARG A 65 -31.73 -17.08 12.66
CA ARG A 65 -31.15 -15.75 12.86
C ARG A 65 -29.72 -15.80 12.34
N SER A 66 -29.42 -14.96 11.36
CA SER A 66 -28.04 -14.65 10.96
C SER A 66 -27.25 -14.36 12.22
N GLU A 67 -26.37 -15.29 12.59
CA GLU A 67 -25.54 -15.22 13.78
C GLU A 67 -24.64 -14.00 13.62
N GLU A 68 -25.02 -12.92 14.30
CA GLU A 68 -24.37 -11.64 14.21
C GLU A 68 -22.93 -11.82 14.72
N ALA A 69 -21.94 -11.42 13.90
CA ALA A 69 -20.53 -11.52 14.26
C ALA A 69 -20.30 -11.03 15.71
N PRO A 70 -19.47 -11.72 16.51
CA PRO A 70 -19.32 -11.41 17.92
C PRO A 70 -18.89 -9.95 18.08
N ARG A 71 -19.85 -9.10 18.50
CA ARG A 71 -19.58 -7.70 18.80
C ARG A 71 -18.55 -7.71 19.94
N PRO A 72 -17.46 -6.92 19.86
CA PRO A 72 -16.46 -6.93 20.90
C PRO A 72 -17.13 -6.68 22.25
N SER A 73 -17.01 -7.67 23.16
CA SER A 73 -17.69 -7.68 24.44
C SER A 73 -17.27 -6.49 25.30
N THR A 74 -16.03 -6.04 25.14
CA THR A 74 -15.45 -4.90 25.86
C THR A 74 -15.76 -3.57 25.17
N ALA A 75 -16.07 -2.55 25.98
CA ALA A 75 -16.25 -1.18 25.50
C ALA A 75 -15.00 -0.65 24.77
N LEU A 76 -13.81 -1.10 25.22
CA LEU A 76 -12.53 -0.79 24.60
C LEU A 76 -12.43 -1.34 23.16
N GLY A 77 -12.86 -2.58 22.92
CA GLY A 77 -12.86 -3.17 21.57
C GLY A 77 -13.80 -2.44 20.62
N ARG A 78 -14.98 -2.02 21.10
CA ARG A 78 -15.91 -1.18 20.31
C ARG A 78 -15.31 0.17 19.96
N TRP A 79 -14.62 0.81 20.91
CA TRP A 79 -13.93 2.08 20.66
C TRP A 79 -12.81 1.95 19.63
N PHE A 80 -11.98 0.90 19.72
CA PHE A 80 -10.91 0.63 18.76
C PHE A 80 -11.48 0.44 17.35
N MET A 81 -12.55 -0.35 17.21
CA MET A 81 -13.20 -0.57 15.92
C MET A 81 -13.83 0.70 15.35
N ALA A 82 -14.44 1.53 16.21
CA ALA A 82 -15.01 2.81 15.80
C ALA A 82 -13.95 3.81 15.30
N ASN A 83 -12.73 3.74 15.84
CA ASN A 83 -11.64 4.68 15.55
C ASN A 83 -10.50 4.10 14.70
N ARG A 84 -10.67 2.88 14.16
CA ARG A 84 -9.62 2.13 13.46
C ARG A 84 -8.90 2.92 12.35
N SER A 85 -9.65 3.71 11.58
CA SER A 85 -9.09 4.52 10.48
C SER A 85 -8.15 5.60 11.00
N ILE A 86 -8.56 6.34 12.04
CA ILE A 86 -7.73 7.38 12.65
C ILE A 86 -6.49 6.76 13.30
N LEU A 87 -6.65 5.61 13.97
CA LEU A 87 -5.52 4.90 14.59
C LEU A 87 -4.51 4.39 13.55
N LEU A 88 -4.97 3.91 12.40
CA LEU A 88 -4.11 3.57 11.27
C LEU A 88 -3.41 4.80 10.68
N LEU A 89 -4.09 5.94 10.57
CA LEU A 89 -3.48 7.20 10.14
C LEU A 89 -2.38 7.63 11.12
N LEU A 90 -2.65 7.62 12.43
CA LEU A 90 -1.64 7.96 13.45
C LEU A 90 -0.44 7.01 13.39
N CYS A 91 -0.69 5.71 13.20
CA CYS A 91 0.37 4.72 13.01
C CYS A 91 1.22 5.02 11.76
N LEU A 92 0.58 5.33 10.63
CA LEU A 92 1.25 5.73 9.39
C LEU A 92 2.08 7.00 9.57
N VAL A 93 1.54 8.02 10.25
CA VAL A 93 2.22 9.29 10.52
C VAL A 93 3.45 9.04 11.41
N ALA A 94 3.30 8.32 12.51
CA ALA A 94 4.41 7.98 13.39
C ALA A 94 5.48 7.15 12.65
N HIS A 95 5.04 6.19 11.83
CA HIS A 95 5.92 5.38 11.01
C HIS A 95 6.71 6.23 9.99
N LYS A 96 6.04 7.19 9.32
CA LYS A 96 6.67 8.12 8.37
C LYS A 96 7.67 9.04 9.06
N CYS A 97 7.31 9.67 10.17
CA CYS A 97 8.23 10.48 10.97
C CYS A 97 9.48 9.68 11.38
N SER A 98 9.29 8.44 11.83
CA SER A 98 10.39 7.56 12.23
C SER A 98 11.29 7.20 11.05
N THR A 99 10.69 6.84 9.91
CA THR A 99 11.43 6.41 8.73
C THR A 99 12.22 7.56 8.12
N ASP A 100 11.57 8.72 7.93
CA ASP A 100 12.19 9.89 7.29
C ASP A 100 13.24 10.51 8.22
N GLY A 101 12.94 10.63 9.52
CA GLY A 101 13.86 11.13 10.53
C GLY A 101 15.08 10.24 10.69
N LEU A 102 14.90 8.93 10.85
CA LEU A 102 16.01 7.99 10.98
C LEU A 102 16.84 7.93 9.69
N THR A 103 16.19 7.91 8.51
CA THR A 103 16.91 7.94 7.22
C THR A 103 17.75 9.21 7.09
N ARG A 104 17.18 10.37 7.42
CA ARG A 104 17.92 11.64 7.39
C ARG A 104 19.11 11.60 8.35
N TRP A 105 18.89 11.15 9.58
CA TRP A 105 19.96 11.03 10.58
C TRP A 105 21.08 10.08 10.11
N THR A 106 20.74 8.88 9.63
CA THR A 106 21.76 7.93 9.13
C THR A 106 22.52 8.48 7.93
N ARG A 107 21.85 9.25 7.06
CA ARG A 107 22.49 9.90 5.90
C ARG A 107 23.43 11.03 6.27
N LEU A 108 23.23 11.67 7.42
CA LEU A 108 24.14 12.70 7.93
C LEU A 108 25.36 12.11 8.64
N GLN A 109 25.23 10.90 9.20
CA GLN A 109 26.31 10.24 9.97
C GLN A 109 27.29 9.46 9.09
N GLY A 110 26.88 8.98 7.92
CA GLY A 110 27.78 8.25 7.04
C GLY A 110 27.15 7.87 5.70
N ASP A 111 28.02 7.54 4.75
CA ASP A 111 27.61 7.09 3.44
C ASP A 111 27.42 5.58 3.38
N TYR A 112 26.29 5.18 2.81
CA TYR A 112 25.94 3.80 2.54
C TYR A 112 25.13 3.71 1.25
N SER A 113 25.26 2.61 0.53
CA SER A 113 24.62 2.42 -0.78
C SER A 113 23.08 2.53 -0.68
N LYS A 114 22.50 3.49 -1.41
CA LYS A 114 21.03 3.65 -1.56
C LYS A 114 20.41 2.39 -2.18
N HIS A 115 21.11 1.79 -3.14
CA HIS A 115 20.68 0.60 -3.86
C HIS A 115 20.66 -0.63 -2.95
N THR A 116 21.75 -0.89 -2.20
CA THR A 116 21.81 -2.01 -1.25
C THR A 116 20.71 -1.89 -0.21
N MET A 117 20.49 -0.70 0.35
CA MET A 117 19.45 -0.47 1.35
C MET A 117 18.05 -0.75 0.78
N ALA A 118 17.77 -0.34 -0.45
CA ALA A 118 16.50 -0.62 -1.11
C ALA A 118 16.27 -2.12 -1.27
N ILE A 119 17.24 -2.86 -1.81
CA ILE A 119 17.15 -4.32 -1.96
C ILE A 119 16.97 -5.00 -0.61
N MET A 120 17.75 -4.63 0.40
CA MET A 120 17.62 -5.21 1.75
C MET A 120 16.24 -4.94 2.35
N SER A 121 15.65 -3.77 2.08
CA SER A 121 14.29 -3.46 2.55
C SER A 121 13.20 -4.25 1.84
N GLU A 122 13.42 -4.68 0.59
CA GLU A 122 12.52 -5.60 -0.11
C GLU A 122 12.67 -7.03 0.44
N ILE A 123 13.90 -7.51 0.64
CA ILE A 123 14.17 -8.83 1.22
C ILE A 123 13.60 -8.94 2.64
N ALA A 124 13.76 -7.90 3.46
CA ALA A 124 13.26 -7.86 4.83
C ALA A 124 11.72 -7.91 4.93
N LYS A 125 10.97 -7.72 3.83
CA LYS A 125 9.51 -7.88 3.85
C LYS A 125 9.06 -9.32 4.06
N PHE A 126 9.75 -10.31 3.50
CA PHE A 126 9.35 -11.72 3.65
C PHE A 126 9.31 -12.21 5.10
N PRO A 127 10.36 -12.04 5.92
CA PRO A 127 10.30 -12.45 7.32
C PRO A 127 9.26 -11.63 8.11
N LEU A 128 9.07 -10.36 7.77
CA LEU A 128 8.01 -9.54 8.38
C LEU A 128 6.60 -10.02 8.01
N ILE A 129 6.37 -10.41 6.74
CA ILE A 129 5.11 -11.02 6.30
C ILE A 129 4.88 -12.34 7.02
N GLY A 130 5.91 -13.20 7.12
CA GLY A 130 5.83 -14.45 7.87
C GLY A 130 5.49 -14.22 9.35
N LEU A 131 6.15 -13.26 10.00
CA LEU A 131 5.84 -12.85 11.37
C LEU A 131 4.42 -12.30 11.50
N ALA A 132 3.95 -11.52 10.53
CA ALA A 132 2.59 -10.99 10.50
C ALA A 132 1.56 -12.12 10.36
N ILE A 133 1.81 -13.13 9.51
CA ILE A 133 0.95 -14.32 9.41
C ILE A 133 0.94 -15.10 10.72
N CYS A 134 2.09 -15.31 11.36
CA CYS A 134 2.18 -15.98 12.66
C CYS A 134 1.39 -15.28 13.77
N THR A 135 1.34 -13.96 13.74
CA THR A 135 0.76 -13.16 14.83
C THR A 135 -0.67 -12.73 14.57
N LEU A 136 -1.07 -12.59 13.30
CA LEU A 136 -2.35 -12.00 12.88
C LEU A 136 -3.16 -12.91 11.95
N GLY A 137 -2.51 -13.88 11.32
CA GLY A 137 -3.08 -14.72 10.26
C GLY A 137 -3.51 -16.11 10.71
N GLY A 138 -3.62 -16.40 12.01
CA GLY A 138 -4.03 -17.72 12.53
C GLY A 138 -2.86 -18.64 12.94
N GLY A 139 -1.62 -18.13 12.93
CA GLY A 139 -0.45 -18.83 13.46
C GLY A 139 0.56 -19.30 12.40
N PRO A 140 1.66 -19.95 12.82
CA PRO A 140 2.75 -20.36 11.92
C PRO A 140 2.32 -21.43 10.90
N LYS A 141 1.25 -22.19 11.19
CA LYS A 141 0.71 -23.21 10.28
C LYS A 141 0.17 -22.62 8.98
N GLU A 142 -0.23 -21.35 8.99
CA GLU A 142 -0.80 -20.64 7.85
C GLU A 142 0.26 -20.11 6.87
N ILE A 143 1.56 -20.15 7.21
CA ILE A 143 2.62 -19.69 6.30
C ILE A 143 2.67 -20.54 5.03
N ARG A 144 2.70 -21.88 5.18
CA ARG A 144 2.78 -22.81 4.05
C ARG A 144 1.58 -22.68 3.09
N PRO A 145 0.31 -22.73 3.54
CA PRO A 145 -0.83 -22.61 2.64
C PRO A 145 -0.86 -21.24 1.96
N VAL A 146 -0.52 -20.14 2.65
CA VAL A 146 -0.43 -18.81 2.01
C VAL A 146 0.64 -18.79 0.92
N LEU A 147 1.82 -19.34 1.16
CA LEU A 147 2.88 -19.38 0.16
C LEU A 147 2.48 -20.21 -1.06
N VAL A 148 1.93 -21.41 -0.85
CA VAL A 148 1.46 -22.28 -1.94
C VAL A 148 0.31 -21.63 -2.71
N GLN A 149 -0.65 -21.03 -2.01
CA GLN A 149 -1.78 -20.32 -2.62
C GLN A 149 -1.30 -19.12 -3.45
N SER A 150 -0.22 -18.46 -3.05
CA SER A 150 0.34 -17.32 -3.79
C SER A 150 0.80 -17.68 -5.18
N PHE A 151 1.32 -18.89 -5.39
CA PHE A 151 1.78 -19.34 -6.71
C PHE A 151 0.73 -20.16 -7.49
N THR A 152 -0.31 -20.65 -6.83
CA THR A 152 -1.32 -21.52 -7.46
C THR A 152 -2.62 -20.80 -7.79
N ARG A 153 -3.10 -19.89 -6.92
CA ARG A 153 -4.37 -19.19 -7.11
C ARG A 153 -4.13 -17.83 -7.74
N LYS A 154 -4.57 -17.69 -9.00
CA LYS A 154 -4.47 -16.43 -9.78
C LYS A 154 -3.09 -15.76 -9.66
N PRO A 155 -1.97 -16.47 -9.90
CA PRO A 155 -0.62 -15.99 -9.58
C PRO A 155 -0.26 -14.65 -10.26
N PHE A 156 -0.82 -14.39 -11.45
CA PHE A 156 -0.53 -13.18 -12.23
C PHE A 156 -1.47 -11.99 -11.92
N GLN A 157 -2.43 -12.12 -10.99
CA GLN A 157 -3.42 -11.08 -10.71
C GLN A 157 -2.78 -9.73 -10.33
N ASN A 158 -1.71 -9.77 -9.54
CA ASN A 158 -1.02 -8.60 -9.02
C ASN A 158 0.24 -8.21 -9.84
N LEU A 159 0.52 -8.91 -10.95
CA LEU A 159 1.69 -8.68 -11.81
C LEU A 159 1.73 -7.24 -12.34
N TRP A 160 0.60 -6.78 -12.88
CA TRP A 160 0.51 -5.46 -13.49
C TRP A 160 0.54 -4.33 -12.45
N ILE A 161 0.00 -4.57 -11.24
CA ILE A 161 0.07 -3.63 -10.11
C ILE A 161 1.55 -3.36 -9.78
N ALA A 162 2.33 -4.43 -9.68
CA ALA A 162 3.78 -4.34 -9.47
C ALA A 162 4.51 -3.65 -10.62
N LEU A 163 4.12 -3.93 -11.88
CA LEU A 163 4.67 -3.23 -13.05
C LEU A 163 4.44 -1.72 -12.95
N CYS A 164 3.24 -1.27 -12.60
CA CYS A 164 2.95 0.15 -12.42
C CYS A 164 3.81 0.79 -11.32
N TYR A 165 4.05 0.10 -10.20
CA TYR A 165 4.94 0.62 -9.15
C TYR A 165 6.39 0.75 -9.63
N THR A 166 6.92 -0.26 -10.33
CA THR A 166 8.28 -0.20 -10.88
C THR A 166 8.40 0.87 -11.96
N PHE A 167 7.42 0.95 -12.87
CA PHE A 167 7.41 1.95 -13.94
C PHE A 167 7.29 3.37 -13.39
N ASN A 168 6.50 3.59 -12.34
CA ASN A 168 6.44 4.87 -11.64
C ASN A 168 7.82 5.32 -11.12
N ASN A 169 8.60 4.38 -10.58
CA ASN A 169 9.95 4.67 -10.08
C ASN A 169 10.92 5.05 -11.21
N LEU A 170 10.74 4.54 -12.44
CA LEU A 170 11.54 4.95 -13.59
C LEU A 170 11.20 6.38 -14.00
N LEU A 171 9.90 6.68 -14.14
CA LEU A 171 9.41 8.03 -14.48
C LEU A 171 9.85 9.10 -13.47
N TYR A 172 10.07 8.73 -12.20
CA TYR A 172 10.58 9.64 -11.17
C TYR A 172 11.94 10.25 -11.54
N PHE A 173 12.89 9.44 -12.00
CA PHE A 173 14.23 9.91 -12.34
C PHE A 173 14.21 10.77 -13.59
N ASP A 174 13.44 10.36 -14.60
CA ASP A 174 13.25 11.13 -15.84
C ASP A 174 12.52 12.46 -15.57
N ALA A 175 11.62 12.52 -14.59
CA ALA A 175 10.96 13.77 -14.24
C ALA A 175 11.92 14.76 -13.57
N LEU A 176 12.84 14.27 -12.75
CA LEU A 176 13.84 15.10 -12.07
C LEU A 176 14.96 15.59 -13.00
N SER A 177 15.13 14.99 -14.18
CA SER A 177 16.04 15.54 -15.20
C SER A 177 15.44 16.74 -15.94
N ALA A 178 14.10 16.86 -15.97
CA ALA A 178 13.37 17.92 -16.64
C ALA A 178 12.82 19.01 -15.70
N LEU A 179 12.59 18.70 -14.41
CA LEU A 179 12.03 19.60 -13.41
C LEU A 179 12.90 19.67 -12.16
N SER A 180 12.87 20.82 -11.47
CA SER A 180 13.46 20.93 -10.14
C SER A 180 12.76 20.00 -9.15
N ALA A 181 13.48 19.52 -8.13
CA ALA A 181 12.92 18.67 -7.09
C ALA A 181 11.70 19.31 -6.39
N VAL A 182 11.72 20.64 -6.22
CA VAL A 182 10.58 21.39 -5.65
C VAL A 182 9.37 21.31 -6.58
N ALA A 183 9.56 21.59 -7.88
CA ALA A 183 8.49 21.53 -8.88
C ALA A 183 7.90 20.12 -8.96
N TYR A 184 8.75 19.09 -8.96
CA TYR A 184 8.32 17.69 -8.90
C TYR A 184 7.45 17.39 -7.68
N GLN A 185 7.89 17.77 -6.47
CA GLN A 185 7.17 17.46 -5.23
C GLN A 185 5.81 18.14 -5.16
N VAL A 186 5.72 19.40 -5.62
CA VAL A 186 4.45 20.14 -5.71
C VAL A 186 3.53 19.48 -6.74
N LEU A 187 4.02 19.24 -7.96
CA LEU A 187 3.20 18.71 -9.04
C LEU A 187 2.77 17.26 -8.81
N SER A 188 3.57 16.47 -8.08
CA SER A 188 3.23 15.11 -7.66
C SER A 188 2.03 15.04 -6.70
N GLN A 189 1.60 16.15 -6.10
CA GLN A 189 0.37 16.18 -5.29
C GLN A 189 -0.91 15.98 -6.12
N SER A 190 -0.82 16.14 -7.46
CA SER A 190 -1.90 15.74 -8.38
C SER A 190 -2.28 14.26 -8.24
N LYS A 191 -1.38 13.41 -7.72
CA LYS A 191 -1.68 12.02 -7.34
C LYS A 191 -2.92 11.90 -6.46
N THR A 192 -3.14 12.84 -5.54
CA THR A 192 -4.30 12.82 -4.64
C THR A 192 -5.61 13.07 -5.41
N LEU A 193 -5.59 13.93 -6.43
CA LEU A 193 -6.74 14.15 -7.33
C LEU A 193 -7.05 12.88 -8.13
N PHE A 194 -6.01 12.29 -8.75
CA PHE A 194 -6.18 11.03 -9.48
C PHE A 194 -6.70 9.93 -8.57
N THR A 195 -6.19 9.84 -7.34
CA THR A 195 -6.67 8.86 -6.35
C THR A 195 -8.14 9.07 -6.03
N ALA A 196 -8.59 10.30 -5.80
CA ALA A 196 -10.00 10.60 -5.53
C ALA A 196 -10.91 10.22 -6.71
N GLY A 197 -10.52 10.57 -7.95
CA GLY A 197 -11.27 10.22 -9.15
C GLY A 197 -11.31 8.70 -9.41
N LEU A 198 -10.16 8.04 -9.28
CA LEU A 198 -10.06 6.58 -9.45
C LEU A 198 -10.81 5.82 -8.36
N MET A 199 -10.84 6.32 -7.12
CA MET A 199 -11.65 5.73 -6.04
C MET A 199 -13.14 5.72 -6.39
N TYR A 200 -13.63 6.77 -7.07
CA TYR A 200 -14.99 6.81 -7.58
C TYR A 200 -15.21 5.79 -8.70
N VAL A 201 -14.32 5.74 -9.70
CA VAL A 201 -14.47 4.89 -10.89
C VAL A 201 -14.23 3.40 -10.61
N ILE A 202 -13.18 3.06 -9.88
CA ILE A 202 -12.71 1.67 -9.71
C ILE A 202 -13.36 1.00 -8.49
N VAL A 203 -13.34 1.69 -7.34
CA VAL A 203 -13.86 1.18 -6.05
C VAL A 203 -15.36 1.46 -5.92
N GLY A 204 -15.92 2.40 -6.70
CA GLY A 204 -17.33 2.80 -6.61
C GLY A 204 -17.62 3.70 -5.41
N LYS A 205 -16.59 4.26 -4.76
CA LYS A 205 -16.75 5.07 -3.56
C LYS A 205 -17.19 6.49 -3.92
N ARG A 206 -18.41 6.87 -3.54
CA ARG A 206 -18.93 8.23 -3.71
C ARG A 206 -18.44 9.13 -2.60
N LEU A 207 -17.71 10.20 -2.95
CA LEU A 207 -17.27 11.22 -2.00
C LEU A 207 -18.38 12.26 -1.80
N ARG A 208 -18.67 12.59 -0.55
CA ARG A 208 -19.58 13.71 -0.23
C ARG A 208 -18.89 15.04 -0.49
N MET A 209 -19.65 16.12 -0.71
CA MET A 209 -19.08 17.46 -0.93
C MET A 209 -18.14 17.91 0.18
N ARG A 210 -18.42 17.56 1.45
CA ARG A 210 -17.51 17.78 2.57
C ARG A 210 -16.16 17.07 2.40
N GLN A 211 -16.18 15.82 1.93
CA GLN A 211 -14.97 15.04 1.67
C GLN A 211 -14.21 15.55 0.45
N VAL A 212 -14.91 16.02 -0.59
CA VAL A 212 -14.27 16.67 -1.76
C VAL A 212 -13.57 17.96 -1.33
N ALA A 213 -14.26 18.81 -0.55
CA ALA A 213 -13.66 20.01 0.01
C ALA A 213 -12.45 19.69 0.91
N ALA A 214 -12.53 18.63 1.73
CA ALA A 214 -11.40 18.16 2.51
C ALA A 214 -10.23 17.73 1.60
N VAL A 215 -10.46 16.90 0.57
CA VAL A 215 -9.39 16.49 -0.36
C VAL A 215 -8.73 17.70 -1.04
N PHE A 216 -9.51 18.70 -1.44
CA PHE A 216 -8.95 19.94 -2.00
C PHE A 216 -8.09 20.69 -0.98
N MET A 217 -8.59 20.88 0.25
CA MET A 217 -7.82 21.48 1.34
C MET A 217 -6.53 20.70 1.64
N LEU A 218 -6.58 19.37 1.63
CA LEU A 218 -5.39 18.51 1.80
C LEU A 218 -4.35 18.80 0.72
N ILE A 219 -4.75 18.91 -0.55
CA ILE A 219 -3.82 19.17 -1.65
C ILE A 219 -3.15 20.52 -1.48
N VAL A 220 -3.92 21.58 -1.21
CA VAL A 220 -3.37 22.93 -0.99
C VAL A 220 -2.42 22.92 0.21
N GLY A 221 -2.83 22.35 1.35
CA GLY A 221 -1.99 22.23 2.53
C GLY A 221 -0.73 21.41 2.29
N ALA A 222 -0.83 20.27 1.60
CA ALA A 222 0.28 19.40 1.26
C ALA A 222 1.29 20.08 0.33
N VAL A 223 0.83 20.87 -0.64
CA VAL A 223 1.68 21.68 -1.52
C VAL A 223 2.43 22.73 -0.72
N LEU A 224 1.74 23.50 0.13
CA LEU A 224 2.36 24.55 0.94
C LEU A 224 3.43 23.98 1.89
N VAL A 225 3.09 22.91 2.62
CA VAL A 225 4.00 22.26 3.56
C VAL A 225 5.23 21.68 2.86
N GLN A 226 5.04 21.02 1.71
CA GLN A 226 6.17 20.44 0.96
C GLN A 226 7.03 21.49 0.27
N TYR A 227 6.44 22.55 -0.27
CA TYR A 227 7.18 23.64 -0.85
C TYR A 227 8.14 24.26 0.18
N GLN A 228 7.65 24.54 1.39
CA GLN A 228 8.46 25.11 2.47
C GLN A 228 9.57 24.17 2.94
N GLU A 229 9.32 22.86 3.00
CA GLU A 229 10.36 21.90 3.37
C GLU A 229 11.45 21.78 2.30
N MET A 230 11.07 21.85 1.02
CA MET A 230 12.02 21.79 -0.10
C MET A 230 12.79 23.10 -0.28
N ALA A 231 12.17 24.25 0.00
CA ALA A 231 12.83 25.55 -0.05
C ALA A 231 14.01 25.66 0.92
N ARG A 232 14.03 24.86 2.00
CA ARG A 232 15.15 24.80 2.96
C ARG A 232 16.35 24.01 2.46
N THR A 233 16.19 23.19 1.42
CA THR A 233 17.19 22.17 1.04
C THR A 233 17.74 22.34 -0.37
N VAL A 234 17.24 23.30 -1.15
CA VAL A 234 17.56 23.43 -2.58
C VAL A 234 18.32 24.72 -2.86
N THR A 235 19.50 24.59 -3.48
CA THR A 235 20.21 25.64 -4.22
C THR A 235 19.58 25.83 -5.61
N PRO A 236 19.63 27.04 -6.19
CA PRO A 236 18.95 27.34 -7.46
C PRO A 236 19.41 26.41 -8.60
N ALA A 237 18.43 25.89 -9.36
CA ALA A 237 18.65 24.96 -10.47
C ALA A 237 19.11 25.70 -11.75
N ALA A 238 19.84 24.98 -12.61
CA ALA A 238 20.28 25.43 -13.93
C ALA A 238 19.09 25.85 -14.83
N SER A 239 19.36 26.69 -15.82
CA SER A 239 18.37 27.18 -16.80
C SER A 239 17.78 26.03 -17.64
N VAL A 240 16.52 25.69 -17.38
CA VAL A 240 15.75 24.72 -18.18
C VAL A 240 15.00 25.45 -19.31
N THR A 241 15.01 24.90 -20.52
CA THR A 241 14.23 25.45 -21.64
C THR A 241 12.73 25.27 -21.42
N ALA A 242 11.91 26.18 -21.97
CA ALA A 242 10.45 26.11 -21.83
C ALA A 242 9.85 24.77 -22.31
N ALA A 243 10.39 24.19 -23.39
CA ALA A 243 9.97 22.88 -23.89
C ALA A 243 10.28 21.73 -22.91
N GLY A 244 11.44 21.77 -22.25
CA GLY A 244 11.83 20.81 -21.22
C GLY A 244 10.89 20.84 -20.00
N VAL A 245 10.44 22.05 -19.61
CA VAL A 245 9.49 22.22 -18.51
C VAL A 245 8.16 21.53 -18.82
N TRP A 246 7.57 21.74 -20.00
CA TRP A 246 6.30 21.13 -20.38
C TRP A 246 6.39 19.60 -20.49
N TYR A 247 7.50 19.09 -21.04
CA TYR A 247 7.77 17.65 -21.05
C TYR A 247 7.80 17.08 -19.62
N GLY A 248 8.55 17.72 -18.72
CA GLY A 248 8.61 17.33 -17.32
C GLY A 248 7.25 17.39 -16.62
N VAL A 249 6.45 18.43 -16.88
CA VAL A 249 5.08 18.56 -16.33
C VAL A 249 4.19 17.40 -16.79
N ALA A 250 4.18 17.10 -18.10
CA ALA A 250 3.42 15.99 -18.65
C ALA A 250 3.86 14.65 -18.03
N LEU A 251 5.16 14.46 -17.86
CA LEU A 251 5.73 13.25 -17.26
C LEU A 251 5.31 13.07 -15.79
N VAL A 252 5.30 14.14 -14.99
CA VAL A 252 4.86 14.08 -13.59
C VAL A 252 3.36 13.84 -13.48
N LEU A 253 2.54 14.43 -14.34
CA LEU A 253 1.10 14.17 -14.36
C LEU A 253 0.81 12.70 -14.69
N PHE A 254 1.48 12.17 -15.72
CA PHE A 254 1.36 10.76 -16.08
C PHE A 254 1.88 9.84 -14.98
N SER A 255 3.05 10.15 -14.41
CA SER A 255 3.58 9.42 -13.25
C SER A 255 2.60 9.45 -12.08
N SER A 256 2.00 10.59 -11.76
CA SER A 256 1.03 10.72 -10.67
C SER A 256 -0.22 9.86 -10.89
N PHE A 257 -0.70 9.76 -12.14
CA PHE A 257 -1.78 8.85 -12.52
C PHE A 257 -1.39 7.38 -12.34
N ILE A 258 -0.24 6.96 -12.90
CA ILE A 258 0.31 5.60 -12.77
C ILE A 258 0.64 5.26 -11.31
N SER A 259 0.91 6.24 -10.45
CA SER A 259 1.12 6.05 -9.02
C SER A 259 -0.19 5.81 -8.24
N ALA A 260 -1.30 6.40 -8.70
CA ALA A 260 -2.60 6.34 -8.04
C ALA A 260 -3.37 5.07 -8.44
N LEU A 261 -3.31 4.69 -9.71
CA LEU A 261 -4.02 3.55 -10.29
C LEU A 261 -3.81 2.21 -9.57
N PRO A 262 -2.56 1.70 -9.39
CA PRO A 262 -2.32 0.43 -8.71
C PRO A 262 -2.73 0.48 -7.24
N ASN A 263 -2.60 1.63 -6.55
CA ASN A 263 -3.03 1.76 -5.16
C ASN A 263 -4.55 1.54 -5.02
N VAL A 264 -5.34 2.25 -5.84
CA VAL A 264 -6.81 2.17 -5.80
C VAL A 264 -7.29 0.77 -6.22
N TYR A 265 -6.67 0.18 -7.24
CA TYR A 265 -7.03 -1.17 -7.65
C TYR A 265 -6.64 -2.20 -6.60
N TYR A 266 -5.46 -2.06 -5.98
CA TYR A 266 -5.03 -2.97 -4.92
C TYR A 266 -5.95 -2.89 -3.70
N GLU A 267 -6.46 -1.70 -3.35
CA GLU A 267 -7.55 -1.56 -2.38
C GLU A 267 -8.79 -2.36 -2.77
N LYS A 268 -9.23 -2.29 -4.03
CA LYS A 268 -10.38 -3.08 -4.53
C LYS A 268 -10.12 -4.59 -4.38
N VAL A 269 -8.94 -5.06 -4.79
CA VAL A 269 -8.54 -6.47 -4.66
C VAL A 269 -8.57 -6.92 -3.21
N LEU A 270 -7.96 -6.15 -2.31
CA LEU A 270 -7.90 -6.48 -0.89
C LEU A 270 -9.29 -6.47 -0.24
N LYS A 271 -10.19 -5.60 -0.66
CA LYS A 271 -11.57 -5.52 -0.14
C LYS A 271 -12.54 -6.52 -0.76
N THR A 272 -12.17 -7.23 -1.82
CA THR A 272 -13.03 -8.24 -2.46
C THR A 272 -13.25 -9.44 -1.53
N GLU A 273 -14.48 -9.95 -1.46
CA GLU A 273 -14.82 -11.11 -0.64
C GLU A 273 -14.13 -12.39 -1.14
N GLY A 274 -13.67 -13.24 -0.22
CA GLY A 274 -12.97 -14.49 -0.54
C GLY A 274 -11.51 -14.35 -1.02
N GLU A 275 -10.98 -13.12 -1.09
CA GLU A 275 -9.57 -12.85 -1.36
C GLU A 275 -8.74 -12.83 -0.07
N ASN A 276 -7.59 -13.52 -0.10
CA ASN A 276 -6.68 -13.61 1.05
C ASN A 276 -5.68 -12.45 0.99
N GLN A 277 -5.69 -11.58 2.00
CA GLN A 277 -4.81 -10.41 2.06
C GLN A 277 -3.32 -10.78 2.09
N TRP A 278 -2.96 -11.88 2.76
CA TRP A 278 -1.57 -12.31 2.90
C TRP A 278 -1.02 -12.83 1.57
N VAL A 279 -1.84 -13.60 0.84
CA VAL A 279 -1.53 -14.07 -0.51
C VAL A 279 -1.31 -12.90 -1.46
N ASN A 280 -2.25 -11.94 -1.47
CA ASN A 280 -2.13 -10.75 -2.30
C ASN A 280 -0.86 -9.94 -1.97
N ASN A 281 -0.51 -9.84 -0.69
CA ASN A 281 0.69 -9.12 -0.27
C ASN A 281 2.00 -9.83 -0.65
N VAL A 282 2.04 -11.15 -0.52
CA VAL A 282 3.18 -11.97 -0.99
C VAL A 282 3.32 -11.82 -2.50
N GLN A 283 2.23 -11.96 -3.26
CA GLN A 283 2.24 -11.81 -4.72
C GLN A 283 2.75 -10.43 -5.16
N VAL A 284 2.24 -9.33 -4.58
CA VAL A 284 2.73 -7.98 -4.90
C VAL A 284 4.22 -7.85 -4.61
N THR A 285 4.69 -8.34 -3.46
CA THR A 285 6.11 -8.27 -3.08
C THR A 285 7.00 -9.04 -4.06
N VAL A 286 6.62 -10.27 -4.41
CA VAL A 286 7.35 -11.12 -5.37
C VAL A 286 7.39 -10.46 -6.76
N TRP A 287 6.26 -9.95 -7.24
CA TRP A 287 6.22 -9.31 -8.56
C TRP A 287 6.98 -7.98 -8.61
N ILE A 288 6.99 -7.19 -7.54
CA ILE A 288 7.84 -5.98 -7.46
C ILE A 288 9.30 -6.38 -7.58
N MET A 289 9.76 -7.39 -6.82
CA MET A 289 11.14 -7.86 -6.91
C MET A 289 11.51 -8.40 -8.29
N PHE A 290 10.59 -9.12 -8.94
CA PHE A 290 10.76 -9.57 -10.31
C PHE A 290 10.97 -8.39 -11.26
N TRP A 291 10.05 -7.40 -11.26
CA TRP A 291 10.14 -6.25 -12.15
C TRP A 291 11.35 -5.35 -11.86
N VAL A 292 11.72 -5.16 -10.60
CA VAL A 292 12.94 -4.44 -10.22
C VAL A 292 14.17 -5.16 -10.79
N SER A 293 14.23 -6.48 -10.67
CA SER A 293 15.32 -7.30 -11.25
C SER A 293 15.37 -7.16 -12.77
N VAL A 294 14.22 -7.26 -13.44
CA VAL A 294 14.11 -7.07 -14.91
C VAL A 294 14.57 -5.67 -15.32
N SER A 295 14.17 -4.63 -14.59
CA SER A 295 14.56 -3.24 -14.90
C SER A 295 16.06 -3.01 -14.79
N ASN A 296 16.73 -3.67 -13.85
CA ASN A 296 18.20 -3.59 -13.72
C ASN A 296 18.93 -4.35 -14.84
N LEU A 297 18.30 -5.37 -15.44
CA LEU A 297 18.85 -6.13 -16.57
C LEU A 297 18.57 -5.48 -17.93
N LEU A 298 17.64 -4.52 -18.00
CA LEU A 298 17.21 -3.90 -19.26
C LEU A 298 18.34 -3.23 -20.07
N PRO A 299 19.32 -2.53 -19.46
CA PRO A 299 20.45 -1.98 -20.22
C PRO A 299 21.30 -3.07 -20.88
N THR A 300 21.55 -4.18 -20.18
CA THR A 300 22.27 -5.34 -20.71
C THR A 300 21.51 -5.98 -21.86
N ILE A 301 20.19 -6.17 -21.71
CA ILE A 301 19.32 -6.73 -22.77
C ILE A 301 19.31 -5.81 -24.00
N THR A 302 19.22 -4.49 -23.80
CA THR A 302 19.21 -3.51 -24.90
C THR A 302 20.54 -3.49 -25.65
N ALA A 303 21.67 -3.60 -24.93
CA ALA A 303 22.99 -3.75 -25.53
C ALA A 303 23.09 -5.02 -26.38
N CYS A 304 22.52 -6.15 -25.93
CA CYS A 304 22.45 -7.38 -26.71
C CYS A 304 21.63 -7.23 -28.00
N LEU A 305 20.48 -6.55 -27.94
CA LEU A 305 19.55 -6.45 -29.07
C LEU A 305 19.95 -5.42 -30.13
N THR A 306 20.65 -4.35 -29.73
CA THR A 306 21.04 -3.26 -30.64
C THR A 306 22.41 -3.47 -31.29
N GLY A 307 23.10 -4.57 -30.98
CA GLY A 307 24.44 -4.87 -31.52
C GLY A 307 25.49 -3.82 -31.13
N ALA A 308 25.19 -2.95 -30.16
CA ALA A 308 26.06 -1.90 -29.67
C ALA A 308 27.21 -2.51 -28.85
N SER A 309 28.23 -2.99 -29.57
CA SER A 309 29.48 -3.59 -29.10
C SER A 309 29.32 -4.84 -28.22
N ALA A 310 30.09 -5.87 -28.56
CA ALA A 310 30.29 -7.09 -27.76
C ALA A 310 30.97 -6.86 -26.39
N ALA A 311 30.92 -5.63 -25.85
CA ALA A 311 31.35 -5.27 -24.50
C ALA A 311 30.20 -5.37 -23.47
N GLY A 312 28.95 -5.56 -23.92
CA GLY A 312 27.75 -5.60 -23.06
C GLY A 312 27.25 -6.98 -22.64
N LEU A 313 27.55 -8.06 -23.39
CA LEU A 313 27.33 -9.40 -22.87
C LEU A 313 28.43 -9.69 -21.85
N PRO A 314 28.10 -10.09 -20.61
CA PRO A 314 29.13 -10.66 -19.76
C PRO A 314 29.60 -11.92 -20.48
N SER A 315 30.82 -11.87 -21.02
CA SER A 315 31.48 -13.06 -21.58
C SER A 315 31.45 -14.15 -20.49
N LEU A 316 31.61 -15.42 -20.85
CA LEU A 316 31.78 -16.47 -19.84
C LEU A 316 32.87 -16.08 -18.81
N GLY A 317 33.93 -15.40 -19.27
CA GLY A 317 34.93 -14.77 -18.42
C GLY A 317 34.40 -13.62 -17.55
N GLY A 318 33.53 -12.74 -18.07
CA GLY A 318 32.86 -11.69 -17.31
C GLY A 318 31.86 -12.20 -16.26
N ILE A 319 31.11 -13.27 -16.57
CA ILE A 319 30.23 -13.95 -15.59
C ILE A 319 31.09 -14.62 -14.51
N LEU A 320 32.13 -15.35 -14.91
CA LEU A 320 33.06 -15.99 -13.96
C LEU A 320 33.78 -14.94 -13.10
N ALA A 321 34.19 -13.81 -13.66
CA ALA A 321 34.77 -12.70 -12.93
C ALA A 321 33.76 -12.05 -11.97
N ALA A 322 32.50 -11.87 -12.39
CA ALA A 322 31.44 -11.37 -11.51
C ALA A 322 31.12 -12.33 -10.37
N VAL A 323 31.11 -13.65 -10.63
CA VAL A 323 30.94 -14.69 -9.61
C VAL A 323 32.15 -14.74 -8.67
N ALA A 324 33.37 -14.65 -9.19
CA ALA A 324 34.59 -14.61 -8.40
C ALA A 324 34.69 -13.33 -7.54
N ALA A 325 34.19 -12.20 -8.06
CA ALA A 325 34.08 -10.94 -7.34
C ALA A 325 32.81 -10.83 -6.49
N ALA A 326 31.91 -11.81 -6.50
CA ALA A 326 30.66 -11.77 -5.73
C ALA A 326 30.91 -11.60 -4.22
N PRO A 327 31.89 -12.28 -3.59
CA PRO A 327 32.14 -12.11 -2.15
C PRO A 327 32.66 -10.71 -1.79
N SER A 328 33.57 -10.16 -2.60
CA SER A 328 34.15 -8.84 -2.37
C SER A 328 33.15 -7.72 -2.67
N SER A 329 32.36 -7.85 -3.75
CA SER A 329 31.28 -6.92 -4.08
C SER A 329 30.15 -6.97 -3.05
N LEU A 330 29.81 -8.14 -2.51
CA LEU A 330 28.86 -8.26 -1.41
C LEU A 330 29.38 -7.54 -0.16
N ARG A 331 30.65 -7.74 0.21
CA ARG A 331 31.26 -7.02 1.33
C ARG A 331 31.28 -5.51 1.10
N ALA A 332 31.60 -5.07 -0.12
CA ALA A 332 31.56 -3.66 -0.51
C ALA A 332 30.14 -3.07 -0.45
N ALA A 333 29.12 -3.86 -0.81
CA ALA A 333 27.72 -3.42 -0.79
C ALA A 333 27.21 -3.05 0.61
N PHE A 334 27.78 -3.67 1.66
CA PHE A 334 27.44 -3.44 3.06
C PHE A 334 28.38 -2.46 3.79
N VAL A 335 29.32 -1.83 3.10
CA VAL A 335 30.13 -0.75 3.70
C VAL A 335 29.19 0.37 4.16
N GLY A 336 29.37 0.80 5.42
CA GLY A 336 28.52 1.82 6.05
C GLY A 336 27.21 1.31 6.67
N PHE A 337 26.91 0.00 6.62
CA PHE A 337 25.71 -0.56 7.27
C PHE A 337 25.89 -0.70 8.79
N THR A 338 25.59 0.37 9.50
CA THR A 338 25.52 0.40 10.97
C THR A 338 24.15 -0.10 11.48
N PRO A 339 24.01 -0.45 12.78
CA PRO A 339 22.71 -0.90 13.33
C PRO A 339 21.53 0.06 13.07
N PRO A 340 21.70 1.40 13.10
CA PRO A 340 20.64 2.33 12.69
C PRO A 340 20.22 2.23 11.22
N VAL A 341 21.15 1.91 10.31
CA VAL A 341 20.84 1.67 8.89
C VAL A 341 19.95 0.43 8.74
N TRP A 342 20.22 -0.63 9.51
CA TRP A 342 19.31 -1.77 9.61
C TRP A 342 17.95 -1.40 10.19
N GLY A 343 17.90 -0.44 11.13
CA GLY A 343 16.65 0.18 11.57
C GLY A 343 15.85 0.81 10.42
N VAL A 344 16.51 1.54 9.52
CA VAL A 344 15.88 2.10 8.31
C VAL A 344 15.37 1.00 7.37
N VAL A 345 16.14 -0.07 7.18
CA VAL A 345 15.73 -1.25 6.39
C VAL A 345 14.45 -1.86 6.95
N CYS A 346 14.41 -2.11 8.26
CA CYS A 346 13.24 -2.67 8.94
C CYS A 346 12.01 -1.75 8.84
N LEU A 347 12.18 -0.44 9.01
CA LEU A 347 11.09 0.52 8.86
C LEU A 347 10.56 0.53 7.40
N LYS A 348 11.43 0.60 6.40
CA LYS A 348 11.00 0.54 4.99
C LYS A 348 10.28 -0.77 4.65
N ALA A 349 10.73 -1.90 5.19
CA ALA A 349 10.06 -3.17 5.02
C ALA A 349 8.68 -3.20 5.71
N LEU A 350 8.57 -2.64 6.94
CA LEU A 350 7.31 -2.50 7.66
C LEU A 350 6.27 -1.68 6.90
N ASN A 351 6.70 -0.64 6.18
CA ASN A 351 5.82 0.15 5.31
C ASN A 351 5.12 -0.74 4.24
N GLY A 352 5.78 -1.79 3.78
CA GLY A 352 5.22 -2.80 2.86
C GLY A 352 4.08 -3.63 3.45
N LEU A 353 3.94 -3.68 4.77
CA LEU A 353 2.79 -4.28 5.47
C LEU A 353 1.71 -3.23 5.79
N LEU A 354 2.15 -2.05 6.20
CA LEU A 354 1.25 -0.99 6.68
C LEU A 354 0.41 -0.39 5.55
N ILE A 355 0.96 -0.30 4.33
CA ILE A 355 0.22 0.15 3.14
C ILE A 355 -0.97 -0.79 2.81
N PRO A 356 -0.76 -2.11 2.57
CA PRO A 356 -1.86 -3.04 2.35
C PRO A 356 -2.87 -3.06 3.50
N ALA A 357 -2.40 -3.01 4.75
CA ALA A 357 -3.29 -2.94 5.91
C ALA A 357 -4.18 -1.69 5.87
N THR A 358 -3.62 -0.53 5.50
CA THR A 358 -4.39 0.70 5.35
C THR A 358 -5.42 0.58 4.23
N PHE A 359 -5.06 -0.03 3.10
CA PHE A 359 -5.99 -0.24 2.00
C PHE A 359 -7.11 -1.22 2.36
N LYS A 360 -6.82 -2.25 3.17
CA LYS A 360 -7.83 -3.22 3.61
C LYS A 360 -8.78 -2.65 4.66
N TYR A 361 -8.24 -2.01 5.70
CA TYR A 361 -8.98 -1.64 6.91
C TYR A 361 -9.38 -0.16 6.99
N ALA A 362 -8.84 0.68 6.10
CA ALA A 362 -9.21 2.08 5.93
C ALA A 362 -9.45 2.36 4.44
N ASP A 363 -8.86 3.43 3.90
CA ASP A 363 -8.99 3.86 2.51
C ASP A 363 -7.66 4.37 1.97
N ASN A 364 -7.40 4.22 0.67
CA ASN A 364 -6.23 4.77 0.00
C ASN A 364 -6.21 6.32 0.04
N LEU A 365 -7.38 6.95 0.13
CA LEU A 365 -7.44 8.40 0.34
C LEU A 365 -6.91 8.80 1.72
N LEU A 366 -7.14 7.98 2.76
CA LEU A 366 -6.58 8.20 4.09
C LEU A 366 -5.05 8.00 4.11
N TYR A 367 -4.55 7.02 3.37
CA TYR A 367 -3.11 6.84 3.16
C TYR A 367 -2.45 8.12 2.61
N SER A 368 -3.15 8.87 1.76
CA SER A 368 -2.65 10.13 1.19
C SER A 368 -2.45 11.25 2.23
N TYR A 369 -3.11 11.17 3.39
CA TYR A 369 -2.90 12.11 4.50
C TYR A 369 -1.60 11.86 5.27
N ALA A 370 -1.00 10.67 5.17
CA ALA A 370 0.13 10.29 6.03
C ALA A 370 1.37 11.18 5.81
N LYS A 371 1.76 11.41 4.55
CA LYS A 371 2.97 12.21 4.22
C LYS A 371 2.81 13.69 4.59
N PRO A 372 1.73 14.41 4.22
CA PRO A 372 1.56 15.80 4.65
C PRO A 372 1.53 15.93 6.18
N SER A 373 0.82 15.02 6.85
CA SER A 373 0.71 15.03 8.32
C SER A 373 2.04 14.73 9.02
N SER A 374 2.89 13.86 8.47
CA SER A 374 4.21 13.62 9.04
C SER A 374 5.10 14.86 8.98
N ILE A 375 5.03 15.63 7.88
CA ILE A 375 5.78 16.89 7.75
C ILE A 375 5.26 17.93 8.75
N VAL A 376 3.94 17.99 8.98
CA VAL A 376 3.37 18.84 10.04
C VAL A 376 3.96 18.48 11.40
N VAL A 377 3.96 17.21 11.77
CA VAL A 377 4.49 16.73 13.06
C VAL A 377 5.98 17.03 13.22
N THR A 378 6.80 16.72 12.20
CA THR A 378 8.26 16.94 12.27
C THR A 378 8.59 18.43 12.31
N THR A 379 7.84 19.27 11.58
CA THR A 379 8.00 20.73 11.60
C THR A 379 7.68 21.30 12.98
N LEU A 380 6.53 20.92 13.56
CA LEU A 380 6.12 21.40 14.88
C LEU A 380 7.11 20.97 15.96
N PHE A 381 7.59 19.72 15.89
CA PHE A 381 8.63 19.23 16.77
C PHE A 381 9.94 20.03 16.61
N GLY A 382 10.38 20.27 15.37
CA GLY A 382 11.58 21.07 15.09
C GLY A 382 11.47 22.51 15.59
N ALA A 383 10.29 23.13 15.44
CA ALA A 383 10.00 24.47 15.95
C ALA A 383 10.04 24.54 17.49
N ALA A 384 9.46 23.54 18.16
CA ALA A 384 9.50 23.43 19.61
C ALA A 384 10.92 23.26 20.15
N VAL A 385 11.75 22.44 19.49
CA VAL A 385 13.15 22.22 19.89
C VAL A 385 14.03 23.44 19.62
N SER A 386 13.80 24.14 18.51
CA SER A 386 14.60 25.31 18.11
C SER A 386 14.13 26.64 18.72
N ALA A 387 13.01 26.65 19.45
CA ALA A 387 12.35 27.84 19.94
C ALA A 387 12.13 28.92 18.85
N SER A 388 11.96 28.51 17.59
CA SER A 388 11.80 29.39 16.44
C SER A 388 10.42 29.25 15.82
N ILE A 389 9.80 30.37 15.45
CA ILE A 389 8.48 30.38 14.83
C ILE A 389 8.64 29.93 13.36
N PRO A 390 7.92 28.89 12.90
CA PRO A 390 7.96 28.49 11.51
C PRO A 390 7.42 29.60 10.58
N ALA A 391 7.85 29.57 9.31
CA ALA A 391 7.36 30.51 8.30
C ALA A 391 5.81 30.55 8.26
N PRO A 392 5.18 31.74 8.13
CA PRO A 392 3.71 31.85 8.14
C PRO A 392 3.00 30.98 7.09
N SER A 393 3.58 30.85 5.90
CA SER A 393 3.09 29.98 4.83
C SER A 393 3.01 28.51 5.24
N LEU A 394 3.95 28.06 6.09
CA LEU A 394 3.97 26.71 6.64
C LEU A 394 2.89 26.52 7.69
N LEU A 395 2.64 27.53 8.54
CA LEU A 395 1.54 27.51 9.51
C LEU A 395 0.17 27.42 8.82
N VAL A 396 -0.02 28.15 7.72
CA VAL A 396 -1.22 28.03 6.89
C VAL A 396 -1.36 26.62 6.32
N GLY A 397 -0.27 26.06 5.79
CA GLY A 397 -0.25 24.68 5.29
C GLY A 397 -0.60 23.64 6.36
N VAL A 398 -0.04 23.80 7.56
CA VAL A 398 -0.35 22.96 8.75
C VAL A 398 -1.83 23.05 9.11
N ALA A 399 -2.38 24.26 9.20
CA ALA A 399 -3.78 24.48 9.53
C ALA A 399 -4.71 23.79 8.51
N LEU A 400 -4.43 23.94 7.21
CA LEU A 400 -5.21 23.31 6.14
C LEU A 400 -5.19 21.77 6.24
N VAL A 401 -4.03 21.15 6.50
CA VAL A 401 -3.94 19.69 6.66
C VAL A 401 -4.75 19.22 7.88
N VAL A 402 -4.65 19.92 9.02
CA VAL A 402 -5.37 19.56 10.25
C VAL A 402 -6.88 19.71 10.08
N ILE A 403 -7.35 20.83 9.53
CA ILE A 403 -8.77 21.08 9.26
C ILE A 403 -9.31 20.05 8.26
N SER A 404 -8.54 19.73 7.23
CA SER A 404 -8.90 18.72 6.24
C SER A 404 -9.13 17.34 6.87
N ILE A 405 -8.28 16.92 7.81
CA ILE A 405 -8.45 15.62 8.50
C ILE A 405 -9.76 15.59 9.28
N GLN A 406 -10.06 16.65 10.03
CA GLN A 406 -11.31 16.76 10.79
C GLN A 406 -12.54 16.76 9.87
N LEU A 407 -12.48 17.53 8.78
CA LEU A 407 -13.58 17.61 7.81
C LEU A 407 -13.82 16.27 7.10
N TYR A 408 -12.76 15.52 6.79
CA TYR A 408 -12.87 14.19 6.16
C TYR A 408 -13.38 13.11 7.12
N SER A 409 -12.99 13.18 8.41
CA SER A 409 -13.32 12.17 9.43
C SER A 409 -14.66 12.40 10.14
N SER A 410 -15.21 13.61 10.06
CA SER A 410 -16.51 13.94 10.65
C SER A 410 -17.62 13.10 10.03
N LYS A 411 -18.24 12.22 10.82
CA LYS A 411 -19.47 11.52 10.42
C LYS A 411 -20.58 12.57 10.27
N PRO A 412 -21.44 12.50 9.23
CA PRO A 412 -22.63 13.33 9.21
C PRO A 412 -23.44 13.02 10.47
N LYS A 413 -24.03 14.05 11.08
CA LYS A 413 -25.11 13.82 12.02
C LYS A 413 -26.21 13.12 11.22
N GLU A 414 -26.65 11.96 11.70
CA GLU A 414 -27.92 11.39 11.25
C GLU A 414 -28.98 12.44 11.63
N GLU A 415 -29.57 13.08 10.63
CA GLU A 415 -30.74 13.96 10.77
C GLU A 415 -32.01 13.13 10.69
#